data_AF-A0A843Z1V4-F1
#
_entry.id   AF-A0A843Z1V4-F1
#
_cell.length_a   1.000
_cell.length_b   1.000
_cell.length_c   1.000
_cell.angle_alpha   90.00
_cell.angle_beta   90.00
_cell.angle_gamma   90.00
#
_symmetry.space_group_name_H-M   'P 1'
#
loop_
_entity.id
_entity.type
_entity.pdbx_description
1 polymer ?
#
loop_
_entity_poly.entity_id
_entity_poly.type
_entity_poly.pdbx_seq_one_letter_code
_entity_poly.pdbx_strand_id
1 'polypeptide(L)'
;MKIQMITILVAFFTPFLAAACAYYFSVSKKHQLENQEEAYKNYYAPLMGLLTHYQLSAISYGIAVGASKQGSFQFKGRVKVDNRLRDLVRNNIAYVPKTIGSKLHQFLMSSDDFFYQEGEDYKDYEHYAMLASESFDLIIIESLKEASVLSRKLGYPDVAEELLSEFLKSFVAKPTNRHLVHG
;
A
#
# COMPACT_ATOMS: atom_id res chain seq x y z
N MET A 1 27.77 21.27 54.63
CA MET A 1 26.85 20.12 54.80
C MET A 1 25.67 20.08 53.83
N LYS A 2 24.85 21.14 53.66
CA LYS A 2 23.70 21.11 52.73
C LYS A 2 24.05 20.82 51.26
N ILE A 3 25.16 21.36 50.77
CA ILE A 3 25.59 21.21 49.36
C ILE A 3 26.01 19.77 49.05
N GLN A 4 26.73 19.10 49.98
CA GLN A 4 27.15 17.71 49.82
C GLN A 4 25.96 16.74 49.74
N MET A 5 24.89 16.95 50.51
CA MET A 5 23.67 16.12 50.43
C MET A 5 22.97 16.24 49.08
N ILE A 6 22.93 17.43 48.46
CA ILE A 6 22.29 17.63 47.15
C ILE A 6 23.07 16.88 46.05
N THR A 7 24.40 16.95 46.05
CA THR A 7 25.25 16.19 45.10
C THR A 7 25.09 14.69 45.23
N ILE A 8 24.93 14.18 46.46
CA ILE A 8 24.70 12.75 46.71
C ILE A 8 23.33 12.33 46.19
N LEU A 9 22.27 13.10 46.47
CA LEU A 9 20.92 12.86 45.95
C LEU A 9 20.88 12.86 44.41
N VAL A 10 21.54 13.82 43.75
CA VAL A 10 21.59 13.88 42.28
C VAL A 10 22.36 12.70 41.69
N ALA A 11 23.46 12.26 42.32
CA ALA A 11 24.24 11.10 41.90
C ALA A 11 23.49 9.76 42.05
N PHE A 12 22.54 9.66 42.99
CA PHE A 12 21.71 8.46 43.16
C PHE A 12 20.45 8.45 42.29
N PHE A 13 19.91 9.63 41.93
CA PHE A 13 18.71 9.72 41.08
C PHE A 13 18.99 9.68 39.58
N THR A 14 20.17 10.14 39.14
CA THR A 14 20.56 10.14 37.72
C THR A 14 20.65 8.75 37.07
N PRO A 15 21.15 7.68 37.73
CA PRO A 15 21.15 6.33 37.16
C PRO A 15 19.74 5.75 37.02
N PHE A 16 18.85 6.05 37.96
CA PHE A 16 17.46 5.61 37.92
C PHE A 16 16.68 6.27 36.78
N LEU A 17 16.86 7.59 36.57
CA LEU A 17 16.23 8.30 35.47
C LEU A 17 16.78 7.81 34.11
N ALA A 18 18.09 7.59 34.00
CA ALA A 18 18.70 7.05 32.79
C ALA A 18 18.21 5.63 32.46
N ALA A 19 18.08 4.77 33.47
CA ALA A 19 17.54 3.42 33.31
C ALA A 19 16.05 3.43 32.89
N ALA A 20 15.24 4.32 33.47
CA ALA A 20 13.83 4.48 33.09
C ALA A 20 13.69 5.00 31.65
N CYS A 21 14.51 5.97 31.24
CA CYS A 21 14.55 6.44 29.85
C CYS A 21 14.98 5.33 28.89
N ALA A 22 16.05 4.58 29.20
CA ALA A 22 16.51 3.46 28.38
C ALA A 22 15.45 2.36 28.27
N TYR A 23 14.75 2.04 29.36
CA TYR A 23 13.62 1.11 29.36
C TYR A 23 12.47 1.62 28.48
N TYR A 24 12.07 2.89 28.64
CA TYR A 24 11.01 3.49 27.82
C TYR A 24 11.37 3.48 26.33
N PHE A 25 12.60 3.87 25.96
CA PHE A 25 13.07 3.81 24.58
C PHE A 25 13.14 2.38 24.05
N SER A 26 13.54 1.41 24.88
CA SER A 26 13.56 -0.01 24.53
C SER A 26 12.15 -0.53 24.25
N VAL A 27 11.19 -0.26 25.14
CA VAL A 27 9.78 -0.66 24.99
C VAL A 27 9.14 0.02 23.78
N SER A 28 9.38 1.32 23.59
CA SER A 28 8.91 2.09 22.43
C SER A 28 9.45 1.53 21.12
N LYS A 29 10.77 1.27 21.05
CA LYS A 29 11.42 0.65 19.89
C LYS A 29 10.86 -0.75 19.62
N LYS A 30 10.61 -1.54 20.66
CA LYS A 30 10.00 -2.88 20.54
C LYS A 30 8.60 -2.79 19.94
N HIS A 31 7.73 -1.93 20.48
CA HIS A 31 6.38 -1.73 19.94
C HIS A 31 6.39 -1.21 18.49
N GLN A 32 7.32 -0.31 18.16
CA GLN A 32 7.47 0.17 16.78
C GLN A 32 7.89 -0.95 15.82
N LEU A 33 8.78 -1.85 16.26
CA LEU A 33 9.19 -3.01 15.46
C LEU A 33 8.06 -4.03 15.33
N GLU A 34 7.31 -4.30 16.40
CA GLU A 34 6.13 -5.17 16.37
C GLU A 34 5.07 -4.65 15.39
N ASN A 35 4.78 -3.34 15.41
CA ASN A 35 3.85 -2.71 14.46
C ASN A 35 4.39 -2.77 13.01
N GLN A 36 5.70 -2.65 12.82
CA GLN A 36 6.32 -2.76 11.49
C GLN A 36 6.27 -4.19 10.96
N GLU A 37 6.50 -5.17 11.83
CA GLU A 37 6.40 -6.58 11.49
C GLU A 37 4.95 -6.99 11.19
N GLU A 38 3.98 -6.45 11.93
CA GLU A 38 2.55 -6.61 11.65
C GLU A 38 2.18 -6.01 10.29
N ALA A 39 2.59 -4.76 10.00
CA ALA A 39 2.38 -4.14 8.71
C ALA A 39 2.99 -4.96 7.56
N TYR A 40 4.20 -5.48 7.77
CA TYR A 40 4.88 -6.33 6.79
C TYR A 40 4.12 -7.62 6.51
N LYS A 41 3.68 -8.33 7.55
CA LYS A 41 2.99 -9.62 7.41
C LYS A 41 1.56 -9.48 6.86
N ASN A 42 0.86 -8.41 7.23
CA ASN A 42 -0.55 -8.24 6.89
C ASN A 42 -0.77 -7.55 5.53
N TYR A 43 0.15 -6.67 5.13
CA TYR A 43 0.01 -5.89 3.91
C TYR A 43 1.13 -6.14 2.90
N TYR A 44 2.38 -5.87 3.26
CA TYR A 44 3.47 -5.83 2.28
C TYR A 44 3.85 -7.20 1.71
N ALA A 45 3.97 -8.24 2.55
CA ALA A 45 4.26 -9.59 2.09
C ALA A 45 3.11 -10.17 1.25
N PRO A 46 1.83 -10.06 1.65
CA PRO A 46 0.71 -10.42 0.80
C PRO A 46 0.66 -9.65 -0.53
N LEU A 47 1.00 -8.36 -0.52
CA LEU A 47 1.09 -7.54 -1.73
C LEU A 47 2.12 -8.10 -2.71
N MET A 48 3.34 -8.35 -2.24
CA MET A 48 4.39 -8.97 -3.05
C MET A 48 3.99 -10.37 -3.53
N GLY A 49 3.31 -11.15 -2.68
CA GLY A 49 2.73 -12.44 -3.05
C GLY A 49 1.73 -12.30 -4.20
N LEU A 50 0.83 -11.33 -4.16
CA LEU A 50 -0.09 -11.09 -5.28
C LEU A 50 0.68 -10.68 -6.55
N LEU A 51 1.60 -9.72 -6.43
CA LEU A 51 2.34 -9.16 -7.56
C LEU A 51 3.24 -10.17 -8.27
N THR A 52 3.84 -11.12 -7.54
CA THR A 52 4.61 -12.23 -8.13
C THR A 52 3.74 -13.20 -8.94
N HIS A 53 2.46 -13.33 -8.60
CA HIS A 53 1.52 -14.22 -9.31
C HIS A 53 0.89 -13.52 -10.52
N TYR A 54 0.88 -12.19 -10.55
CA TYR A 54 0.58 -11.45 -11.76
C TYR A 54 1.80 -11.45 -12.67
N GLN A 55 1.62 -11.72 -13.96
CA GLN A 55 2.62 -11.30 -14.94
C GLN A 55 2.63 -9.77 -14.91
N LEU A 56 3.58 -9.16 -14.20
CA LEU A 56 3.67 -7.70 -14.02
C LEU A 56 3.65 -6.96 -15.36
N SER A 57 4.24 -7.56 -16.40
CA SER A 57 4.25 -7.09 -17.79
C SER A 57 2.89 -7.15 -18.50
N ALA A 58 1.94 -7.90 -17.96
CA ALA A 58 0.60 -8.12 -18.50
C ALA A 58 -0.50 -7.58 -17.59
N ILE A 59 -0.15 -6.82 -16.54
CA ILE A 59 -1.14 -6.18 -15.68
C ILE A 59 -1.88 -5.12 -16.51
N SER A 60 -3.08 -5.49 -16.95
CA SER A 60 -4.14 -4.57 -17.34
C SER A 60 -5.06 -4.42 -16.14
N TYR A 61 -5.25 -3.19 -15.68
CA TYR A 61 -6.22 -2.90 -14.63
C TYR A 61 -7.61 -2.85 -15.23
N GLY A 62 -8.12 -4.02 -15.59
CA GLY A 62 -9.56 -4.24 -15.72
C GLY A 62 -10.33 -3.92 -14.43
N ILE A 63 -9.67 -3.48 -13.35
CA ILE A 63 -10.24 -3.08 -12.06
C ILE A 63 -11.21 -1.89 -12.20
N ALA A 64 -10.99 -0.96 -13.14
CA ALA A 64 -11.98 0.08 -13.43
C ALA A 64 -13.12 -0.41 -14.34
N VAL A 65 -12.94 -1.54 -15.01
CA VAL A 65 -13.85 -2.01 -16.04
C VAL A 65 -14.81 -3.08 -15.52
N GLY A 66 -14.52 -3.63 -14.34
CA GLY A 66 -15.37 -4.61 -13.72
C GLY A 66 -16.79 -4.13 -13.43
N ALA A 67 -16.88 -2.88 -13.03
CA ALA A 67 -18.11 -2.19 -12.72
C ALA A 67 -18.86 -1.74 -13.99
N SER A 68 -18.14 -1.13 -14.96
CA SER A 68 -18.69 -0.72 -16.26
C SER A 68 -19.19 -1.91 -17.09
N LYS A 69 -18.48 -3.04 -17.02
CA LYS A 69 -18.90 -4.26 -17.70
C LYS A 69 -20.00 -4.99 -16.95
N GLN A 70 -20.15 -4.90 -15.63
CA GLN A 70 -21.35 -5.49 -15.02
C GLN A 70 -22.64 -4.82 -15.53
N GLY A 71 -22.61 -3.51 -15.79
CA GLY A 71 -23.70 -2.78 -16.45
C GLY A 71 -23.95 -3.27 -17.88
N SER A 72 -22.91 -3.36 -18.72
CA SER A 72 -23.06 -3.75 -20.13
C SER A 72 -23.09 -5.28 -20.40
N PHE A 73 -22.82 -6.13 -19.39
CA PHE A 73 -22.72 -7.60 -19.52
C PHE A 73 -23.96 -8.35 -19.05
N GLN A 74 -25.07 -7.67 -18.78
CA GLN A 74 -26.36 -8.35 -18.84
C GLN A 74 -26.63 -8.93 -20.25
N PHE A 75 -25.87 -8.54 -21.28
CA PHE A 75 -26.06 -9.05 -22.65
C PHE A 75 -24.93 -9.88 -23.29
N LYS A 76 -23.63 -9.77 -22.97
CA LYS A 76 -22.60 -10.64 -23.61
C LYS A 76 -21.33 -10.91 -22.78
N GLY A 77 -21.30 -11.98 -21.95
CA GLY A 77 -20.09 -12.78 -21.68
C GLY A 77 -19.18 -12.42 -20.50
N ARG A 78 -19.65 -12.54 -19.25
CA ARG A 78 -18.93 -12.40 -17.95
C ARG A 78 -17.41 -12.07 -17.99
N VAL A 79 -17.04 -10.79 -17.89
CA VAL A 79 -15.67 -10.41 -17.51
C VAL A 79 -15.53 -10.55 -15.98
N LYS A 80 -14.52 -11.31 -15.54
CA LYS A 80 -14.24 -11.54 -14.11
C LYS A 80 -13.29 -10.45 -13.62
N VAL A 81 -13.77 -9.60 -12.72
CA VAL A 81 -12.97 -8.54 -12.07
C VAL A 81 -12.10 -9.18 -10.99
N ASP A 82 -10.81 -8.85 -10.96
CA ASP A 82 -9.94 -9.26 -9.87
C ASP A 82 -9.87 -8.17 -8.80
N ASN A 83 -10.58 -8.38 -7.70
CA ASN A 83 -10.66 -7.44 -6.59
C ASN A 83 -9.62 -7.70 -5.48
N ARG A 84 -8.77 -8.73 -5.60
CA ARG A 84 -7.88 -9.15 -4.50
C ARG A 84 -6.99 -8.04 -4.00
N LEU A 85 -6.48 -7.19 -4.90
CA LEU A 85 -5.59 -6.10 -4.50
C LEU A 85 -6.34 -4.91 -3.90
N ARG A 86 -7.53 -4.59 -4.42
CA ARG A 86 -8.44 -3.60 -3.81
C ARG A 86 -8.79 -4.02 -2.39
N ASP A 87 -9.16 -5.27 -2.21
CA ASP A 87 -9.56 -5.82 -0.91
C ASP A 87 -8.36 -5.85 0.05
N LEU A 88 -7.16 -6.21 -0.43
CA LEU A 88 -5.93 -6.14 0.36
C LEU A 88 -5.65 -4.71 0.85
N VAL A 89 -5.74 -3.71 -0.03
CA VAL A 89 -5.55 -2.30 0.32
C VAL A 89 -6.61 -1.84 1.31
N ARG A 90 -7.89 -2.14 1.04
CA ARG A 90 -9.03 -1.74 1.90
C ARG A 90 -8.93 -2.31 3.31
N ASN A 91 -8.56 -3.58 3.43
CA ASN A 91 -8.44 -4.26 4.72
C ASN A 91 -7.21 -3.81 5.52
N ASN A 92 -6.25 -3.16 4.86
CA ASN A 92 -4.98 -2.77 5.46
C ASN A 92 -4.69 -1.27 5.33
N ILE A 93 -5.72 -0.41 5.20
CA ILE A 93 -5.56 1.05 5.03
C ILE A 93 -4.63 1.66 6.08
N ALA A 94 -4.62 1.13 7.31
CA ALA A 94 -3.74 1.59 8.38
C ALA A 94 -2.23 1.38 8.11
N TYR A 95 -1.88 0.41 7.25
CA TYR A 95 -0.52 0.02 6.92
C TYR A 95 -0.05 0.48 5.54
N VAL A 96 -0.97 0.97 4.71
CA VAL A 96 -0.67 1.55 3.39
C VAL A 96 0.21 2.80 3.57
N PRO A 97 1.15 3.08 2.64
CA PRO A 97 2.02 4.25 2.74
C PRO A 97 1.26 5.54 2.98
N LYS A 98 1.76 6.39 3.88
CA LYS A 98 1.09 7.66 4.20
C LYS A 98 1.16 8.67 3.06
N THR A 99 2.11 8.49 2.13
CA THR A 99 2.35 9.37 0.98
C THR A 99 1.22 9.35 -0.05
N ILE A 100 0.32 8.36 0.00
CA ILE A 100 -0.71 8.14 -1.03
C ILE A 100 -2.13 8.49 -0.59
N GLY A 101 -2.32 9.21 0.51
CA GLY A 101 -3.65 9.45 1.10
C GLY A 101 -4.73 9.96 0.13
N SER A 102 -4.42 10.94 -0.72
CA SER A 102 -5.39 11.45 -1.72
C SER A 102 -5.66 10.45 -2.85
N LYS A 103 -4.66 9.66 -3.22
CA LYS A 103 -4.74 8.63 -4.27
C LYS A 103 -5.42 7.36 -3.79
N LEU A 104 -5.33 7.06 -2.51
CA LEU A 104 -6.04 5.96 -1.88
C LEU A 104 -7.56 6.17 -1.97
N HIS A 105 -8.03 7.38 -1.65
CA HIS A 105 -9.45 7.71 -1.79
C HIS A 105 -9.91 7.59 -3.25
N GLN A 106 -9.13 8.17 -4.17
CA GLN A 106 -9.40 8.11 -5.61
C GLN A 106 -9.46 6.66 -6.12
N PHE A 107 -8.49 5.82 -5.75
CA PHE A 107 -8.48 4.41 -6.09
C PHE A 107 -9.68 3.65 -5.53
N LEU A 108 -10.02 3.84 -4.26
CA LEU A 108 -11.12 3.11 -3.60
C LEU A 108 -12.49 3.54 -4.16
N MET A 109 -12.71 4.83 -4.43
CA MET A 109 -13.97 5.31 -4.99
C MET A 109 -14.10 4.95 -6.46
N SER A 110 -13.07 5.18 -7.27
CA SER A 110 -13.09 4.83 -8.69
C SER A 110 -13.02 3.32 -8.96
N SER A 111 -12.97 2.47 -7.94
CA SER A 111 -13.08 1.00 -8.05
C SER A 111 -14.37 0.44 -7.44
N ASP A 112 -15.28 1.31 -7.02
CA ASP A 112 -16.60 0.93 -6.53
C ASP A 112 -17.58 0.73 -7.70
N ASP A 113 -18.36 -0.35 -7.65
CA ASP A 113 -19.27 -0.74 -8.72
C ASP A 113 -20.37 0.31 -8.97
N PHE A 114 -20.64 1.15 -7.96
CA PHE A 114 -21.66 2.20 -7.99
C PHE A 114 -21.38 3.33 -9.01
N PHE A 115 -20.10 3.65 -9.29
CA PHE A 115 -19.73 4.74 -10.20
C PHE A 115 -19.90 4.41 -11.69
N TYR A 116 -20.31 3.19 -12.01
CA TYR A 116 -20.30 2.67 -13.37
C TYR A 116 -21.65 2.09 -13.81
N GLN A 117 -22.73 2.43 -13.12
CA GLN A 117 -24.09 2.12 -13.56
C GLN A 117 -24.41 2.95 -14.82
N GLU A 118 -25.06 2.35 -15.83
CA GLU A 118 -25.41 3.03 -17.09
C GLU A 118 -26.24 4.31 -16.80
N GLY A 119 -25.70 5.48 -17.17
CA GLY A 119 -26.24 6.81 -16.90
C GLY A 119 -25.39 7.94 -17.50
N GLU A 120 -25.68 9.21 -17.22
CA GLU A 120 -24.87 10.35 -17.69
C GLU A 120 -23.40 10.26 -17.25
N ASP A 121 -23.14 9.61 -16.10
CA ASP A 121 -21.82 9.36 -15.52
C ASP A 121 -20.94 8.42 -16.37
N TYR A 122 -21.52 7.66 -17.31
CA TYR A 122 -20.76 6.82 -18.25
C TYR A 122 -19.91 7.67 -19.22
N LYS A 123 -20.28 8.93 -19.49
CA LYS A 123 -19.50 9.82 -20.36
C LYS A 123 -18.11 10.13 -19.79
N ASP A 124 -17.96 10.07 -18.47
CA ASP A 124 -16.70 10.30 -17.77
C ASP A 124 -15.98 8.99 -17.38
N TYR A 125 -16.48 7.85 -17.89
CA TYR A 125 -15.95 6.53 -17.59
C TYR A 125 -14.44 6.42 -17.83
N GLU A 126 -13.98 6.78 -19.03
CA GLU A 126 -12.56 6.68 -19.40
C GLU A 126 -11.70 7.56 -18.51
N HIS A 127 -12.20 8.73 -18.10
CA HIS A 127 -11.54 9.63 -17.18
C HIS A 127 -11.36 8.97 -15.80
N TYR A 128 -12.42 8.46 -15.20
CA TYR A 128 -12.34 7.79 -13.89
C TYR A 128 -11.53 6.50 -13.92
N ALA A 129 -11.59 5.75 -15.03
CA ALA A 129 -10.80 4.54 -15.21
C ALA A 129 -9.29 4.84 -15.30
N MET A 130 -8.93 5.91 -16.02
CA MET A 130 -7.55 6.39 -16.08
C MET A 130 -7.08 6.84 -14.70
N LEU A 131 -7.87 7.65 -13.98
CA LEU A 131 -7.55 8.10 -12.63
C LEU A 131 -7.38 6.96 -11.63
N ALA A 132 -8.22 5.93 -11.73
CA ALA A 132 -8.11 4.72 -10.91
C ALA A 132 -6.81 3.96 -11.21
N SER A 133 -6.47 3.80 -12.49
CA SER A 133 -5.22 3.15 -12.93
C SER A 133 -3.99 3.91 -12.45
N GLU A 134 -3.94 5.24 -12.63
CA GLU A 134 -2.83 6.06 -12.17
C GLU A 134 -2.68 6.02 -10.64
N SER A 135 -3.81 6.04 -9.92
CA SER A 135 -3.81 5.94 -8.47
C SER A 135 -3.32 4.56 -8.01
N PHE A 136 -3.72 3.50 -8.69
CA PHE A 136 -3.23 2.15 -8.46
C PHE A 136 -1.72 2.06 -8.65
N ASP A 137 -1.21 2.63 -9.74
CA ASP A 137 0.21 2.61 -10.08
C ASP A 137 1.05 3.25 -8.99
N LEU A 138 0.59 4.40 -8.50
CA LEU A 138 1.23 5.08 -7.38
C LEU A 138 1.17 4.24 -6.10
N ILE A 139 0.02 3.63 -5.79
CA ILE A 139 -0.13 2.77 -4.61
C ILE A 139 0.89 1.63 -4.63
N ILE A 140 1.03 0.93 -5.76
CA ILE A 140 2.01 -0.15 -5.88
C ILE A 140 3.44 0.36 -5.74
N ILE A 141 3.79 1.45 -6.42
CA ILE A 141 5.14 2.02 -6.38
C ILE A 141 5.53 2.38 -4.95
N GLU A 142 4.67 3.12 -4.26
CA GLU A 142 4.95 3.58 -2.90
C GLU A 142 4.95 2.41 -1.91
N SER A 143 4.05 1.43 -2.07
CA SER A 143 4.01 0.25 -1.22
C SER A 143 5.23 -0.65 -1.41
N LEU A 144 5.76 -0.79 -2.63
CA LEU A 144 6.99 -1.56 -2.87
C LEU A 144 8.24 -0.83 -2.32
N LYS A 145 8.30 0.50 -2.42
CA LYS A 145 9.37 1.28 -1.77
C LYS A 145 9.36 1.08 -0.26
N GLU A 146 8.19 1.17 0.37
CA GLU A 146 8.08 0.99 1.82
C GLU A 146 8.33 -0.46 2.24
N ALA A 147 7.84 -1.44 1.45
CA ALA A 147 8.15 -2.85 1.66
C ALA A 147 9.65 -3.15 1.62
N SER A 148 10.39 -2.52 0.69
CA SER A 148 11.85 -2.65 0.59
C SER A 148 12.58 -2.05 1.80
N VAL A 149 12.12 -0.91 2.31
CA VAL A 149 12.67 -0.35 3.56
C VAL A 149 12.39 -1.26 4.75
N LEU A 150 11.17 -1.78 4.85
CA LEU A 150 10.76 -2.65 5.96
C LEU A 150 11.43 -4.02 5.90
N SER A 151 11.58 -4.64 4.72
CA SER A 151 12.25 -5.93 4.55
C SER A 151 13.68 -5.86 5.08
N ARG A 152 14.46 -4.85 4.67
CA ARG A 152 15.83 -4.61 5.15
C ARG A 152 15.89 -4.38 6.66
N LYS A 153 14.95 -3.59 7.19
CA LYS A 153 14.90 -3.25 8.63
C LYS A 153 14.56 -4.46 9.50
N LEU A 154 13.69 -5.34 9.02
CA LEU A 154 13.21 -6.53 9.73
C LEU A 154 14.06 -7.78 9.42
N GLY A 155 14.97 -7.72 8.45
CA GLY A 155 15.84 -8.83 8.07
C GLY A 155 15.20 -9.84 7.11
N TYR A 156 14.14 -9.45 6.38
CA TYR A 156 13.55 -10.26 5.32
C TYR A 156 14.27 -10.05 3.97
N PRO A 157 14.18 -11.01 3.03
CA PRO A 157 14.66 -10.81 1.67
C PRO A 157 13.97 -9.61 0.99
N ASP A 158 14.75 -8.77 0.31
CA ASP A 158 14.24 -7.58 -0.37
C ASP A 158 13.70 -7.89 -1.78
N VAL A 159 12.64 -8.70 -1.83
CA VAL A 159 11.93 -9.03 -3.09
C VAL A 159 11.22 -7.81 -3.68
N ALA A 160 10.91 -6.82 -2.85
CA ALA A 160 10.20 -5.61 -3.25
C ALA A 160 10.98 -4.76 -4.26
N GLU A 161 12.31 -4.70 -4.14
CA GLU A 161 13.17 -3.95 -5.06
C GLU A 161 13.11 -4.52 -6.50
N GLU A 162 13.20 -5.84 -6.63
CA GLU A 162 13.09 -6.52 -7.92
C GLU A 162 11.70 -6.35 -8.53
N LEU A 163 10.65 -6.55 -7.72
CA LEU A 163 9.27 -6.35 -8.15
C LEU A 163 9.01 -4.91 -8.60
N LEU A 164 9.58 -3.91 -7.91
CA LEU A 164 9.45 -2.51 -8.29
C LEU A 164 10.12 -2.23 -9.64
N SER A 165 11.32 -2.76 -9.86
CA SER A 165 12.02 -2.65 -11.14
C SER A 165 11.21 -3.25 -12.28
N GLU A 166 10.70 -4.49 -12.12
CA GLU A 166 9.88 -5.16 -13.13
C GLU A 166 8.55 -4.44 -13.35
N PHE A 167 7.92 -3.95 -12.29
CA PHE A 167 6.72 -3.14 -12.37
C PHE A 167 6.97 -1.85 -13.15
N LEU A 168 8.09 -1.18 -12.93
CA LEU A 168 8.43 0.05 -13.64
C LEU A 168 8.70 -0.19 -15.13
N LYS A 169 9.34 -1.31 -15.49
CA LYS A 169 9.54 -1.69 -16.90
C LYS A 169 8.21 -1.90 -17.63
N SER A 170 7.15 -2.34 -16.92
CA SER A 170 5.82 -2.50 -17.52
C SER A 170 5.22 -1.20 -18.06
N PHE A 171 5.60 -0.03 -17.51
CA PHE A 171 5.14 1.28 -18.02
C PHE A 171 5.63 1.55 -19.44
N VAL A 172 6.81 1.04 -19.83
CA VAL A 172 7.34 1.23 -21.18
C VAL A 172 6.56 0.40 -22.21
N ALA A 173 6.03 -0.76 -21.80
CA ALA A 173 5.30 -1.66 -22.69
C ALA A 173 3.88 -1.19 -23.01
N LYS A 174 3.19 -0.55 -22.04
CA LYS A 174 1.81 -0.04 -22.22
C LYS A 174 1.57 1.25 -21.40
N PRO A 175 2.16 2.41 -21.77
CA PRO A 175 2.19 3.60 -20.92
C PRO A 175 0.82 4.27 -20.71
N THR A 176 -0.03 4.33 -21.74
CA THR A 176 -1.27 5.14 -21.70
C THR A 176 -2.54 4.30 -21.61
N ASN A 177 -2.46 2.97 -21.77
CA ASN A 177 -3.61 2.12 -22.06
C ASN A 177 -3.83 1.03 -20.99
N ARG A 178 -3.21 1.14 -19.80
CA ARG A 178 -3.33 0.14 -18.72
C ARG A 178 -4.75 0.04 -18.15
N HIS A 179 -5.56 1.08 -18.32
CA HIS A 179 -6.99 1.11 -18.00
C HIS A 179 -7.84 0.39 -19.08
N LEU A 180 -7.29 0.10 -20.26
CA LEU A 180 -7.99 -0.60 -21.35
C LEU A 180 -7.90 -2.12 -21.14
N VAL A 181 -9.05 -2.80 -21.21
CA VAL A 181 -9.16 -4.27 -21.03
C VAL A 181 -8.63 -5.05 -22.22
N HIS A 182 -8.71 -4.46 -23.41
CA HIS A 182 -8.27 -5.06 -24.66
C HIS A 182 -7.31 -4.07 -25.32
N GLY A 183 -6.02 -4.32 -25.18
CA GLY A 183 -4.96 -3.54 -25.82
C GLY A 183 -3.89 -4.46 -26.37
#